data_AF-A0A377THB1-F1
#
_entry.id   AF-A0A377THB1-F1
#
_cell.length_a   1.000
_cell.length_b   1.000
_cell.length_c   1.000
_cell.angle_alpha   90.00
_cell.angle_beta   90.00
_cell.angle_gamma   90.00
#
_symmetry.space_group_name_H-M   'P 1'
#
loop_
_entity.id
_entity.type
_entity.pdbx_description
1 polymer ?
#
loop_
_entity_poly.entity_id
_entity_poly.type
_entity_poly.pdbx_seq_one_letter_code
_entity_poly.pdbx_strand_id
1 'polypeptide(L)'
;MQAAARIALDEGLSATTVRRVACEARTAVGQVHHHFSSAASLRAKAYALVMRELQWDLEATSCHLPALERLQLYLIDAKHERYLQAIRLWREAMLLSEQDDLMKDAFAGSLYDWHRLVTNVIDSDYKAGSSRRRMRHKTSPGG
;
A
#
# COMPACT_ATOMS: atom_id res chain seq x y z
N MET A 1 16.17 1.84 -6.30
CA MET A 1 14.79 1.51 -5.87
C MET A 1 13.80 2.63 -6.17
N GLN A 2 13.98 3.85 -5.65
CA GLN A 2 13.03 4.96 -5.85
C GLN A 2 12.67 5.26 -7.32
N ALA A 3 13.65 5.25 -8.23
CA ALA A 3 13.39 5.39 -9.66
C ALA A 3 12.45 4.31 -10.22
N ALA A 4 12.62 3.06 -9.80
CA ALA A 4 11.77 1.94 -10.23
C ALA A 4 10.35 2.06 -9.67
N ALA A 5 10.19 2.52 -8.42
CA ALA A 5 8.88 2.77 -7.83
C ALA A 5 8.12 3.88 -8.57
N ARG A 6 8.80 4.99 -8.92
CA ARG A 6 8.20 6.05 -9.74
C ARG A 6 7.75 5.54 -11.11
N ILE A 7 8.64 4.85 -11.83
CA ILE A 7 8.29 4.24 -13.12
C ILE A 7 7.09 3.29 -12.96
N ALA A 8 7.06 2.45 -11.92
CA ALA A 8 5.95 1.54 -11.67
C ALA A 8 4.63 2.28 -11.43
N LEU A 9 4.63 3.37 -10.66
CA LEU A 9 3.43 4.15 -10.36
C LEU A 9 2.94 4.97 -11.57
N ASP A 10 3.86 5.58 -12.31
CA ASP A 10 3.56 6.53 -13.38
C ASP A 10 3.35 5.84 -14.75
N GLU A 11 4.15 4.82 -15.03
CA GLU A 11 4.22 4.14 -16.34
C GLU A 11 3.79 2.66 -16.30
N GLY A 12 3.62 2.08 -15.11
CA GLY A 12 3.21 0.69 -14.92
C GLY A 12 4.37 -0.31 -14.77
N LEU A 13 4.03 -1.53 -14.38
CA LEU A 13 5.01 -2.59 -14.09
C LEU A 13 5.71 -3.07 -15.36
N SER A 14 5.00 -3.15 -16.47
CA SER A 14 5.59 -3.56 -17.76
C SER A 14 6.69 -2.59 -18.25
N ALA A 15 6.57 -1.30 -17.94
CA ALA A 15 7.58 -0.29 -18.25
C ALA A 15 8.79 -0.32 -17.31
N THR A 16 8.66 -0.98 -16.14
CA THR A 16 9.69 -1.05 -15.09
C THR A 16 10.78 -2.05 -15.45
N THR A 17 11.62 -1.67 -16.42
CA THR A 17 12.74 -2.47 -16.93
C THR A 17 14.08 -1.95 -16.41
N VAL A 18 15.11 -2.81 -16.39
CA VAL A 18 16.46 -2.44 -15.96
C VAL A 18 17.00 -1.23 -16.74
N ARG A 19 16.78 -1.19 -18.06
CA ARG A 19 17.20 -0.07 -18.91
C ARG A 19 16.45 1.23 -18.59
N ARG A 20 15.12 1.16 -18.41
CA ARG A 20 14.31 2.34 -18.07
C ARG A 20 14.72 2.90 -16.70
N VAL A 21 14.90 2.02 -15.71
CA VAL A 21 15.35 2.38 -14.36
C VAL A 21 16.76 2.98 -14.38
N ALA A 22 17.69 2.40 -15.13
CA ALA A 22 19.04 2.93 -15.25
C ALA A 22 19.04 4.35 -15.85
N CYS A 23 18.23 4.57 -16.89
CA CYS A 23 18.04 5.87 -17.52
C CYS A 23 17.48 6.91 -16.52
N GLU A 24 16.36 6.58 -15.86
CA GLU A 24 15.70 7.44 -14.87
C GLU A 24 16.62 7.75 -13.67
N ALA A 25 17.36 6.75 -13.18
CA ALA A 25 18.28 6.92 -12.07
C ALA A 25 19.61 7.59 -12.46
N ARG A 26 19.85 7.85 -13.75
CA ARG A 26 21.13 8.32 -14.31
C ARG A 26 22.32 7.43 -13.89
N THR A 27 22.12 6.12 -13.94
CA THR A 27 23.11 5.10 -13.56
C THR A 27 23.46 4.19 -14.73
N ALA A 28 24.58 3.48 -14.63
CA ALA A 28 24.94 2.46 -15.60
C ALA A 28 24.01 1.24 -15.48
N VAL A 29 23.57 0.71 -16.63
CA VAL A 29 22.69 -0.47 -16.72
C VAL A 29 23.26 -1.68 -15.96
N GLY A 30 24.58 -1.88 -16.03
CA GLY A 30 25.27 -2.97 -15.32
C GLY A 30 25.10 -2.90 -13.79
N GLN A 31 25.12 -1.71 -13.21
CA GLN A 31 24.92 -1.52 -11.76
C GLN A 31 23.51 -1.95 -11.32
N VAL A 32 22.50 -1.71 -12.16
CA VAL A 32 21.12 -2.14 -11.89
C VAL A 32 20.98 -3.66 -12.06
N HIS A 33 21.61 -4.27 -13.07
CA HIS A 33 21.61 -5.72 -13.24
C HIS A 33 22.24 -6.47 -12.06
N HIS A 34 23.32 -5.94 -11.48
CA HIS A 34 23.91 -6.54 -10.27
C HIS A 34 23.01 -6.45 -9.04
N HIS A 35 22.08 -5.48 -9.00
CA HIS A 35 21.18 -5.27 -7.87
C HIS A 35 19.89 -6.13 -7.93
N PHE A 36 19.49 -6.57 -9.12
CA PHE A 36 18.25 -7.34 -9.32
C PHE A 36 18.52 -8.63 -10.08
N SER A 37 18.13 -9.76 -9.49
CA SER A 37 18.30 -11.09 -10.08
C SER A 37 17.47 -11.32 -11.34
N SER A 38 16.37 -10.56 -11.54
CA SER A 38 15.53 -10.64 -12.73
C SER A 38 14.65 -9.40 -12.90
N ALA A 39 14.06 -9.25 -14.10
CA ALA A 39 13.04 -8.22 -14.35
C ALA A 39 11.77 -8.43 -13.50
N ALA A 40 11.44 -9.67 -13.13
CA ALA A 40 10.35 -9.96 -12.21
C ALA A 40 10.68 -9.48 -10.79
N SER A 41 11.89 -9.76 -10.30
CA SER A 41 12.36 -9.27 -8.98
C SER A 41 12.37 -7.74 -8.90
N LEU A 42 12.79 -7.06 -9.98
CA LEU A 42 12.72 -5.60 -10.08
C LEU A 42 11.28 -5.09 -9.94
N ARG A 43 10.35 -5.67 -10.70
CA ARG A 43 8.92 -5.29 -10.69
C ARG A 43 8.28 -5.56 -9.32
N ALA A 44 8.51 -6.74 -8.74
CA ALA A 44 7.98 -7.11 -7.43
C ALA A 44 8.46 -6.15 -6.33
N LYS A 45 9.76 -5.83 -6.30
CA LYS A 45 10.33 -4.88 -5.34
C LYS A 45 9.82 -3.46 -5.56
N ALA A 46 9.65 -3.02 -6.81
CA ALA A 46 9.11 -1.71 -7.13
C ALA A 46 7.64 -1.59 -6.68
N TYR A 47 6.82 -2.58 -7.01
CA TYR A 47 5.43 -2.69 -6.56
C TYR A 47 5.32 -2.63 -5.03
N ALA A 48 6.07 -3.49 -4.32
CA ALA A 48 6.02 -3.54 -2.86
C ALA A 48 6.43 -2.20 -2.22
N LEU A 49 7.42 -1.50 -2.80
CA LEU A 49 7.82 -0.17 -2.35
C LEU A 49 6.68 0.85 -2.50
N VAL A 50 6.05 0.90 -3.68
CA VAL A 50 4.94 1.83 -3.96
C VAL A 50 3.76 1.56 -3.02
N MET A 51 3.36 0.30 -2.84
CA MET A 51 2.26 -0.05 -1.95
C MET A 51 2.53 0.35 -0.49
N ARG A 52 3.76 0.12 -0.01
CA ARG A 52 4.16 0.50 1.35
C ARG A 52 4.16 2.01 1.55
N GLU A 53 4.65 2.78 0.58
CA GLU A 53 4.66 4.25 0.65
C GLU A 53 3.25 4.83 0.59
N LEU A 54 2.39 4.32 -0.31
CA LEU A 54 0.99 4.70 -0.36
C LEU A 54 0.28 4.41 0.96
N GLN A 55 0.51 3.23 1.54
CA GLN A 55 -0.06 2.87 2.83
C GLN A 55 0.41 3.80 3.95
N TRP A 56 1.71 4.09 4.02
CA TRP A 56 2.23 4.99 5.04
C TRP A 56 1.58 6.37 4.91
N ASP A 57 1.58 6.96 3.71
CA ASP A 57 0.96 8.26 3.46
C ASP A 57 -0.52 8.26 3.84
N LEU A 58 -1.23 7.18 3.53
CA LEU A 58 -2.63 6.99 3.88
C LEU A 58 -2.87 6.96 5.39
N GLU A 59 -2.07 6.20 6.12
CA GLU A 59 -2.16 6.12 7.58
C GLU A 59 -1.81 7.47 8.23
N ALA A 60 -0.73 8.12 7.77
CA ALA A 60 -0.28 9.40 8.29
C ALA A 60 -1.31 10.52 8.09
N THR A 61 -1.92 10.57 6.90
CA THR A 61 -2.92 11.59 6.56
C THR A 61 -4.29 11.32 7.17
N SER A 62 -4.61 10.07 7.54
CA SER A 62 -5.92 9.71 8.09
C SER A 62 -5.93 9.48 9.61
N CYS A 63 -4.77 9.49 10.28
CA CYS A 63 -4.66 9.11 11.70
C CYS A 63 -5.49 9.96 12.67
N HIS A 64 -5.82 11.20 12.28
CA HIS A 64 -6.60 12.14 13.07
C HIS A 64 -8.12 12.05 12.82
N LEU A 65 -8.55 11.29 11.80
CA LEU A 65 -9.95 11.17 11.42
C LEU A 65 -10.69 10.15 12.31
N PRO A 66 -12.00 10.33 12.52
CA PRO A 66 -12.85 9.31 13.13
C PRO A 66 -12.80 7.98 12.37
N ALA A 67 -13.02 6.87 13.08
CA ALA A 67 -12.89 5.52 12.52
C ALA A 67 -13.75 5.29 11.26
N LEU A 68 -14.99 5.78 11.24
CA LEU A 68 -15.88 5.65 10.08
C LEU A 68 -15.33 6.40 8.86
N GLU A 69 -14.81 7.61 9.04
CA GLU A 69 -14.22 8.41 7.96
C GLU A 69 -12.94 7.76 7.42
N ARG A 70 -12.11 7.18 8.29
CA ARG A 70 -10.94 6.39 7.88
C ARG A 70 -11.35 5.18 7.02
N LEU A 71 -12.38 4.44 7.45
CA LEU A 71 -12.90 3.29 6.69
C LEU A 71 -13.49 3.72 5.34
N GLN A 72 -14.20 4.84 5.28
CA GLN A 72 -14.71 5.39 4.02
C GLN A 72 -13.57 5.76 3.07
N LEU A 73 -12.52 6.41 3.59
CA LEU A 73 -11.36 6.78 2.81
C LEU A 73 -10.63 5.55 2.27
N TYR A 74 -10.50 4.50 3.08
CA TYR A 74 -9.85 3.26 2.67
C TYR A 74 -10.69 2.50 1.62
N LEU A 75 -12.01 2.40 1.81
CA LEU A 75 -12.85 1.49 1.02
C LEU A 75 -13.58 2.13 -0.16
N ILE A 76 -13.85 3.44 -0.12
CA ILE A 76 -14.86 4.08 -0.99
C ILE A 76 -14.27 5.22 -1.83
N ASP A 77 -13.25 5.95 -1.35
CA ASP A 77 -12.83 7.19 -2.01
C ASP A 77 -11.60 7.06 -2.91
N ALA A 78 -11.83 6.57 -4.13
CA ALA A 78 -10.83 6.57 -5.20
C ALA A 78 -10.75 7.90 -5.98
N LYS A 79 -11.29 9.03 -5.47
CA LYS A 79 -11.39 10.28 -6.26
C LYS A 79 -10.08 11.03 -6.46
N HIS A 80 -9.03 10.73 -5.70
CA HIS A 80 -7.72 11.32 -5.97
C HIS A 80 -6.97 10.54 -7.08
N GLU A 81 -6.41 11.26 -8.04
CA GLU A 81 -5.67 10.69 -9.19
C GLU A 81 -4.56 9.71 -8.78
N ARG A 82 -3.92 9.95 -7.63
CA ARG A 82 -2.91 9.08 -7.05
C ARG A 82 -3.47 7.70 -6.66
N TYR A 83 -4.73 7.61 -6.21
CA TYR A 83 -5.40 6.31 -5.97
C TYR A 83 -5.81 5.62 -7.27
N LEU A 84 -6.15 6.38 -8.32
CA LEU A 84 -6.40 5.79 -9.64
C LEU A 84 -5.13 5.14 -10.23
N GLN A 85 -3.96 5.78 -10.05
CA GLN A 85 -2.67 5.17 -10.39
C GLN A 85 -2.41 3.90 -9.57
N ALA A 86 -2.67 3.94 -8.26
CA ALA A 86 -2.52 2.78 -7.39
C ALA A 86 -3.43 1.61 -7.79
N ILE A 87 -4.69 1.86 -8.14
CA ILE A 87 -5.65 0.83 -8.59
C ILE A 87 -5.16 0.17 -9.88
N ARG A 88 -4.67 0.96 -10.86
CA ARG A 88 -4.09 0.40 -12.09
C ARG A 88 -2.89 -0.49 -11.79
N LEU A 89 -1.96 0.02 -10.97
CA LEU A 89 -0.77 -0.71 -10.55
C LEU A 89 -1.13 -2.02 -9.82
N TRP A 90 -2.13 -1.98 -8.95
CA TRP A 90 -2.62 -3.15 -8.22
C TRP A 90 -3.23 -4.20 -9.15
N ARG A 91 -3.99 -3.75 -10.17
CA ARG A 91 -4.56 -4.64 -11.20
C ARG A 91 -3.48 -5.31 -12.04
N GLU A 92 -2.45 -4.57 -12.45
CA GLU A 92 -1.31 -5.14 -13.16
C GLU A 92 -0.57 -6.18 -12.30
N ALA A 93 -0.37 -5.88 -11.02
CA ALA A 93 0.28 -6.82 -10.10
C ALA A 93 -0.54 -8.10 -9.90
N MET A 94 -1.87 -7.98 -9.80
CA MET A 94 -2.77 -9.14 -9.73
C MET A 94 -2.62 -10.05 -10.95
N LEU A 95 -2.59 -9.49 -12.16
CA LEU A 95 -2.40 -10.29 -13.38
C LEU A 95 -1.00 -10.93 -13.44
N LEU A 96 0.04 -10.21 -13.03
CA LEU A 96 1.41 -10.76 -13.00
C LEU A 96 1.58 -11.83 -11.91
N SER A 97 0.80 -11.78 -10.84
CA SER A 97 0.84 -12.78 -9.75
C SER A 97 0.42 -14.18 -10.20
N GLU A 98 -0.33 -14.29 -11.30
CA GLU A 98 -0.71 -15.57 -11.88
C GLU A 98 0.46 -16.27 -12.59
N GLN A 99 1.54 -15.53 -12.89
CA GLN A 99 2.63 -15.98 -13.77
C GLN A 99 3.99 -16.04 -13.08
N ASP A 100 4.18 -15.33 -11.96
CA ASP A 100 5.48 -15.19 -11.30
C ASP A 100 5.33 -15.18 -9.76
N ASP A 101 6.08 -16.07 -9.10
CA ASP A 101 6.00 -16.24 -7.64
C ASP A 101 6.48 -15.01 -6.86
N LEU A 102 7.47 -14.26 -7.36
CA LEU A 102 7.93 -13.04 -6.67
C LEU A 102 6.85 -11.95 -6.70
N MET A 103 6.14 -11.84 -7.82
CA MET A 103 4.97 -10.95 -7.92
C MET A 103 3.82 -11.43 -7.05
N LYS A 104 3.59 -12.74 -6.98
CA LYS A 104 2.58 -13.35 -6.11
C LYS A 104 2.83 -13.04 -4.64
N ASP A 105 4.06 -13.21 -4.17
CA ASP A 105 4.44 -12.90 -2.80
C ASP A 105 4.28 -11.41 -2.50
N ALA A 106 4.72 -10.54 -3.41
CA ALA A 106 4.59 -9.09 -3.25
C ALA A 106 3.12 -8.64 -3.23
N PHE A 107 2.28 -9.22 -4.09
CA PHE A 107 0.84 -8.94 -4.13
C PHE A 107 0.11 -9.47 -2.90
N ALA A 108 0.40 -10.69 -2.46
CA ALA A 108 -0.16 -11.24 -1.23
C ALA A 108 0.23 -10.41 0.00
N GLY A 109 1.48 -9.92 0.05
CA GLY A 109 1.96 -9.02 1.09
C GLY A 109 1.17 -7.71 1.16
N SER A 110 0.94 -7.06 0.01
CA SER A 110 0.18 -5.81 -0.03
C SER A 110 -1.29 -6.00 0.39
N LEU A 111 -1.91 -7.12 -0.02
CA LEU A 111 -3.25 -7.52 0.41
C LEU A 111 -3.33 -7.71 1.92
N TYR A 112 -2.35 -8.42 2.48
CA TYR A 112 -2.27 -8.68 3.91
C TYR A 112 -2.11 -7.38 4.71
N ASP A 113 -1.22 -6.49 4.27
CA ASP A 113 -0.99 -5.21 4.94
C ASP A 113 -2.24 -4.30 4.86
N TRP A 114 -2.93 -4.29 3.71
CA TRP A 114 -4.20 -3.59 3.54
C TRP A 114 -5.29 -4.11 4.47
N HIS A 115 -5.46 -5.44 4.53
CA HIS A 115 -6.39 -6.08 5.45
C HIS A 115 -6.10 -5.67 6.90
N ARG A 116 -4.84 -5.73 7.33
CA ARG A 116 -4.42 -5.34 8.68
C ARG A 116 -4.75 -3.87 8.96
N LEU A 117 -4.52 -2.99 8.00
CA LEU A 117 -4.82 -1.56 8.12
C LEU A 117 -6.32 -1.33 8.36
N VAL A 118 -7.20 -2.04 7.65
CA VAL A 118 -8.65 -1.97 7.84
C VAL A 118 -9.07 -2.55 9.19
N THR A 119 -8.60 -3.74 9.56
CA THR A 119 -8.99 -4.39 10.83
C THR A 119 -8.52 -3.59 12.04
N ASN A 120 -7.34 -2.98 11.98
CA ASN A 120 -6.82 -2.13 13.05
C ASN A 120 -7.74 -0.95 13.37
N VAL A 121 -8.38 -0.35 12.36
CA VAL A 121 -9.34 0.74 12.56
C VAL A 121 -10.58 0.24 13.29
N ILE A 122 -11.12 -0.90 12.87
CA ILE A 122 -12.32 -1.52 13.47
C ILE A 122 -12.05 -1.89 14.94
N ASP A 123 -10.93 -2.54 15.21
CA ASP A 123 -10.56 -2.99 16.56
C ASP A 123 -10.30 -1.82 17.52
N SER A 124 -9.68 -0.76 17.02
CA SER A 124 -9.39 0.44 17.82
C SER A 124 -10.68 1.18 18.21
N ASP A 125 -11.64 1.28 17.29
CA ASP A 125 -12.94 1.89 17.57
C ASP A 125 -13.76 1.06 18.57
N TYR A 126 -13.77 -0.26 18.42
CA TYR A 126 -14.45 -1.16 19.36
C TYR A 126 -13.90 -1.03 20.79
N LYS A 127 -12.57 -0.96 20.95
CA LYS A 127 -11.91 -0.74 22.26
C LYS A 127 -12.22 0.64 22.86
N ALA A 128 -12.25 1.68 22.04
CA ALA A 128 -12.61 3.03 22.48
C ALA A 128 -14.09 3.11 22.92
N GLY A 129 -14.99 2.51 22.16
CA GLY A 129 -16.43 2.46 22.44
C GLY A 129 -16.78 1.66 23.69
N SER A 130 -16.13 0.51 23.90
CA SER A 130 -16.31 -0.31 25.11
C SER A 130 -15.80 0.39 26.37
N SER A 131 -14.69 1.14 26.28
CA SER A 131 -14.17 1.99 27.36
C SER A 131 -15.14 3.13 27.70
N ARG A 132 -15.70 3.82 26.69
CA ARG A 132 -16.72 4.86 26.86
C ARG A 132 -18.00 4.34 27.53
N ARG A 133 -18.48 3.16 27.14
CA ARG A 133 -19.64 2.51 27.80
C ARG A 133 -19.34 2.17 29.26
N ARG A 134 -18.15 1.62 29.55
CA ARG A 134 -17.75 1.22 30.91
C ARG A 134 -17.59 2.43 31.85
N MET A 135 -17.15 3.58 31.35
CA MET A 135 -17.12 4.84 32.11
C MET A 135 -18.54 5.37 32.41
N ARG A 136 -19.47 5.36 31.44
CA ARG A 136 -20.88 5.78 31.67
C ARG A 136 -21.57 4.97 32.77
N HIS A 137 -21.28 3.67 32.90
CA HIS A 137 -21.87 2.82 33.94
C HIS A 137 -21.29 3.04 35.34
N LYS A 138 -20.11 3.67 35.48
CA LYS A 138 -19.52 4.01 36.79
C LYS A 138 -19.91 5.39 37.32
N THR A 139 -20.49 6.25 36.47
CA THR A 139 -20.87 7.63 36.82
C THR A 139 -22.37 7.80 37.13
N SER A 140 -23.14 6.73 37.31
CA SER A 140 -24.46 6.81 37.94
C SER A 140 -24.30 6.58 39.44
N PRO A 141 -24.42 7.61 40.30
CA PRO A 141 -24.59 7.41 41.72
C PRO A 141 -25.97 6.80 41.92
N GLY A 142 -26.07 5.75 42.73
CA GLY A 142 -27.34 5.27 43.25
C GLY A 142 -28.03 6.42 43.97
N GLY A 143 -29.20 6.80 43.47
CA GLY A 143 -30.22 7.56 44.17
C GLY A 143 -31.44 6.67 44.36
#